data_AF-A0A7Y4ANA7-F1
#
_entry.id   AF-A0A7Y4ANA7-F1
#
_cell.length_a   1.000
_cell.length_b   1.000
_cell.length_c   1.000
_cell.angle_alpha   90.00
_cell.angle_beta   90.00
_cell.angle_gamma   90.00
#
_symmetry.space_group_name_H-M   'P 1'
#
loop_
_entity.id
_entity.type
_entity.pdbx_description
1 polymer ?
#
loop_
_entity_poly.entity_id
_entity_poly.type
_entity_poly.pdbx_seq_one_letter_code
_entity_poly.pdbx_strand_id
1 'polypeptide(L)'
;MQSSTPRESGDLHVHAVTTQIRNYLDSQVLPEPGEIASATARFIIEKHNDIVEVTNKFEADNSNTAPDLALRKNDGETVCVNLYKIKNNQTIQPKNLGAKSFIEKYFGSPNLQGEFNSYFESAYRGFLSATTAAFSENFKKNATERELKDELKKVCPKFVPELEEFRSKFLYELREKCFGLFIKEYNQASGAIEQAFNALFMTSSFNVITRYDGNVLKGVEEFRVDVHETKNVSISKVGMNSVGITSDDITLLLRFKFESSPTSSIKLATSYSKPKVNQTIVNGNLRALSRFNEALSGEFKPEGSKANPNAIGKCSEAIFYSQILKVNSSARQLDENNFIDMFKKYSPNITENECEYITKTTVGAVDGLMEFLKRKHGEYTMDSIELVPDAYLDNRLDTADIELILKVDNKYVSEPISLKAIAKASNEINCKNPGIGQILGPTYFGLAQDELNAVLNDAKSQFAGNKLDHRGVLEAISKNIGVQLVQAANDQQEKIIKGAESLLGKALVVVVYYTDNKYAILEHDFSISKVEVYPESPSLIQTTLSWSDNDEEIRLRVKFSGSQRKGWTSVKLACAHIFPRSKILNIP
;
A
#
# COMPACT_ATOMS: atom_id res chain seq x y z
N MET A 1 43.83 0.70 -15.30
CA MET A 1 42.91 1.73 -15.81
C MET A 1 41.73 1.82 -14.86
N GLN A 2 41.52 2.98 -14.23
CA GLN A 2 40.35 3.21 -13.37
C GLN A 2 39.09 3.14 -14.25
N SER A 3 38.13 2.29 -13.88
CA SER A 3 36.82 2.29 -14.54
C SER A 3 36.12 3.60 -14.23
N SER A 4 35.87 4.43 -15.24
CA SER A 4 35.05 5.62 -15.08
C SER A 4 33.65 5.23 -14.59
N THR A 5 33.03 6.12 -13.80
CA THR A 5 31.66 5.91 -13.37
C THR A 5 30.71 5.93 -14.58
N PRO A 6 29.56 5.25 -14.53
CA PRO A 6 28.60 5.25 -15.65
C PRO A 6 28.19 6.66 -16.10
N ARG A 7 28.13 7.62 -15.17
CA ARG A 7 27.81 9.02 -15.44
C ARG A 7 28.89 9.70 -16.28
N GLU A 8 30.16 9.61 -15.87
CA GLU A 8 31.29 10.18 -16.61
C GLU A 8 31.40 9.59 -18.02
N SER A 9 31.16 8.28 -18.16
CA SER A 9 31.18 7.62 -19.47
C SER A 9 30.08 8.12 -20.40
N GLY A 10 28.89 8.43 -19.85
CA GLY A 10 27.78 9.02 -20.59
C GLY A 10 28.05 10.46 -20.99
N ASP A 11 28.52 11.29 -20.06
CA ASP A 11 28.80 12.71 -20.31
C ASP A 11 29.90 12.90 -21.38
N LEU A 12 30.96 12.08 -21.35
CA LEU A 12 31.98 12.04 -22.40
C LEU A 12 31.41 11.60 -23.77
N HIS A 13 30.43 10.70 -23.76
CA HIS A 13 29.78 10.25 -24.99
C HIS A 13 28.96 11.37 -25.62
N VAL A 14 28.25 12.17 -24.84
CA VAL A 14 27.49 13.34 -25.33
C VAL A 14 28.41 14.32 -26.06
N HIS A 15 29.55 14.68 -25.46
CA HIS A 15 30.54 15.55 -26.12
C HIS A 15 31.07 14.94 -27.41
N ALA A 16 31.48 13.67 -27.38
CA ALA A 16 32.05 13.00 -28.55
C ALA A 16 31.05 12.92 -29.72
N VAL A 17 29.78 12.60 -29.45
CA VAL A 17 28.72 12.59 -30.47
C VAL A 17 28.47 14.00 -31.01
N THR A 18 28.44 15.02 -30.14
CA THR A 18 28.29 16.43 -30.57
C THR A 18 29.38 16.82 -31.56
N THR A 19 30.65 16.50 -31.25
CA THR A 19 31.79 16.82 -32.12
C THR A 19 31.65 16.16 -33.49
N GLN A 20 31.24 14.89 -33.55
CA GLN A 20 31.06 14.19 -34.82
C GLN A 20 29.92 14.80 -35.66
N ILE A 21 28.81 15.23 -35.03
CA ILE A 21 27.73 15.92 -35.74
C ILE A 21 28.20 17.29 -36.25
N ARG A 22 28.94 18.07 -35.44
CA ARG A 22 29.51 19.36 -35.88
C ARG A 22 30.46 19.19 -37.07
N ASN A 23 31.35 18.20 -37.03
CA ASN A 23 32.23 17.88 -38.14
C ASN A 23 31.46 17.55 -39.42
N TYR A 24 30.33 16.84 -39.30
CA TYR A 24 29.44 16.60 -40.44
C TYR A 24 28.80 17.90 -40.95
N LEU A 25 28.32 18.78 -40.07
CA LEU A 25 27.73 20.07 -40.49
C LEU A 25 28.74 20.94 -41.24
N ASP A 26 30.01 20.92 -40.84
CA ASP A 26 31.07 21.69 -41.48
C ASP A 26 31.56 21.07 -42.80
N SER A 27 31.75 19.74 -42.85
CA SER A 27 32.40 19.05 -43.97
C SER A 27 31.43 18.37 -44.94
N GLN A 28 30.18 18.15 -44.52
CA GLN A 28 29.17 17.33 -45.20
C GLN A 28 29.60 15.86 -45.45
N VAL A 29 30.58 15.37 -44.69
CA VAL A 29 31.06 13.98 -44.75
C VAL A 29 30.50 13.19 -43.57
N LEU A 30 29.82 12.08 -43.86
CA LEU A 30 29.25 11.21 -42.82
C LEU A 30 30.35 10.58 -41.95
N PRO A 31 30.16 10.49 -40.61
CA PRO A 31 31.11 9.82 -39.73
C PRO A 31 31.29 8.33 -40.06
N GLU A 32 32.49 7.82 -39.80
CA GLU A 32 32.82 6.40 -39.98
C GLU A 32 32.06 5.51 -38.98
N PRO A 33 31.45 4.39 -39.40
CA PRO A 33 30.55 3.60 -38.55
C PRO A 33 31.27 2.72 -37.51
N GLY A 34 32.60 2.65 -37.53
CA GLY A 34 33.38 1.72 -36.69
C GLY A 34 33.50 2.12 -35.21
N GLU A 35 33.44 3.42 -34.90
CA GLU A 35 33.61 3.93 -33.54
C GLU A 35 32.29 4.23 -32.84
N ILE A 36 32.26 4.07 -31.52
CA ILE A 36 31.06 4.21 -30.70
C ILE A 36 30.36 5.56 -30.93
N ALA A 37 31.08 6.69 -30.83
CA ALA A 37 30.47 8.01 -30.99
C ALA A 37 30.11 8.34 -32.45
N SER A 38 30.96 7.92 -33.39
CA SER A 38 30.77 8.17 -34.82
C SER A 38 29.56 7.40 -35.37
N ALA A 39 29.37 6.15 -34.96
CA ALA A 39 28.18 5.37 -35.32
C ALA A 39 26.89 6.01 -34.78
N THR A 40 26.90 6.50 -33.52
CA THR A 40 25.75 7.20 -32.93
C THR A 40 25.43 8.49 -33.68
N ALA A 41 26.45 9.31 -33.95
CA ALA A 41 26.30 10.55 -34.70
C ALA A 41 25.76 10.29 -36.11
N ARG A 42 26.33 9.30 -36.82
CA ARG A 42 25.87 8.87 -38.13
C ARG A 42 24.40 8.45 -38.12
N PHE A 43 23.99 7.62 -37.16
CA PHE A 43 22.59 7.19 -37.01
C PHE A 43 21.64 8.39 -36.82
N ILE A 44 22.02 9.38 -36.01
CA ILE A 44 21.24 10.60 -35.79
C ILE A 44 21.12 11.41 -37.09
N ILE A 45 22.23 11.63 -37.79
CA ILE A 45 22.28 12.38 -39.06
C ILE A 45 21.44 11.68 -40.14
N GLU A 46 21.52 10.36 -40.26
CA GLU A 46 20.75 9.60 -41.24
C GLU A 46 19.23 9.65 -40.95
N LYS A 47 18.83 9.78 -39.69
CA LYS A 47 17.43 9.94 -39.26
C LYS A 47 16.91 11.37 -39.41
N HIS A 48 17.78 12.36 -39.28
CA HIS A 48 17.48 13.79 -39.37
C HIS A 48 18.50 14.45 -40.30
N ASN A 49 18.27 14.32 -41.61
CA ASN A 49 19.22 14.79 -42.63
C ASN A 49 19.17 16.32 -42.87
N ASP A 50 18.29 17.02 -42.17
CA ASP A 50 17.96 18.43 -42.29
C ASP A 50 18.46 19.28 -41.11
N ILE A 51 19.35 18.73 -40.28
CA ILE A 51 19.97 19.43 -39.15
C ILE A 51 20.89 20.54 -39.67
N VAL A 52 20.79 21.72 -39.07
CA VAL A 52 21.69 22.87 -39.30
C VAL A 52 22.52 23.25 -38.09
N GLU A 53 22.08 22.88 -36.89
CA GLU A 53 22.78 23.21 -35.66
C GLU A 53 22.60 22.09 -34.63
N VAL A 54 23.64 21.85 -33.82
CA VAL A 54 23.60 20.98 -32.66
C VAL A 54 24.21 21.67 -31.44
N THR A 55 23.47 21.65 -30.34
CA THR A 55 23.95 22.03 -29.00
C THR A 55 23.81 20.85 -28.04
N ASN A 56 24.63 20.83 -27.00
CA ASN A 56 24.55 19.79 -25.96
C ASN A 56 24.18 20.38 -24.59
N LYS A 57 23.75 19.51 -23.66
CA LYS A 57 23.32 19.94 -22.31
C LYS A 57 24.34 20.76 -21.53
N PHE A 58 25.64 20.63 -21.79
CA PHE A 58 26.68 21.36 -21.05
C PHE A 58 26.88 22.80 -21.54
N GLU A 59 26.26 23.14 -22.67
CA GLU A 59 26.24 24.49 -23.24
C GLU A 59 25.01 25.29 -22.76
N ALA A 60 24.09 24.67 -22.02
CA ALA A 60 22.90 25.31 -21.45
C ALA A 60 23.13 25.84 -20.02
N ASP A 61 22.36 26.86 -19.62
CA ASP A 61 22.41 27.47 -18.28
C ASP A 61 22.21 26.44 -17.14
N ASN A 62 21.42 25.38 -17.39
CA ASN A 62 21.23 24.28 -16.47
C ASN A 62 21.30 22.92 -17.16
N SER A 63 22.49 22.32 -17.14
CA SER A 63 22.78 21.02 -17.73
C SER A 63 22.02 19.83 -17.09
N ASN A 64 21.40 20.02 -15.91
CA ASN A 64 20.61 18.95 -15.27
C ASN A 64 19.19 18.82 -15.85
N THR A 65 18.72 19.83 -16.59
CA THR A 65 17.37 19.87 -17.16
C THR A 65 17.36 19.89 -18.69
N ALA A 66 18.48 20.26 -19.32
CA ALA A 66 18.61 20.27 -20.78
C ALA A 66 18.68 18.83 -21.36
N PRO A 67 18.18 18.60 -22.60
CA PRO A 67 18.36 17.33 -23.31
C PRO A 67 19.84 17.09 -23.62
N ASP A 68 20.27 15.83 -23.78
CA ASP A 68 21.68 15.52 -24.05
C ASP A 68 22.16 16.25 -25.31
N LEU A 69 21.36 16.25 -26.37
CA LEU A 69 21.52 17.12 -27.54
C LEU A 69 20.20 17.83 -27.91
N ALA A 70 20.30 19.03 -28.47
CA ALA A 70 19.23 19.71 -29.17
C ALA A 70 19.66 19.96 -30.61
N LEU A 71 18.91 19.42 -31.57
CA LEU A 71 19.15 19.55 -33.01
C LEU A 71 18.19 20.58 -33.58
N ARG A 72 18.70 21.68 -34.15
CA ARG A 72 17.86 22.61 -34.92
C ARG A 72 17.85 22.20 -36.37
N LYS A 73 16.65 22.08 -36.95
CA LYS A 73 16.44 21.77 -38.37
C LYS A 73 16.33 23.03 -39.22
N ASN A 74 16.41 22.85 -40.54
CA ASN A 74 16.25 23.89 -41.55
C ASN A 74 14.94 24.68 -41.44
N ASP A 75 13.85 24.03 -41.01
CA ASP A 75 12.53 24.62 -40.85
C ASP A 75 12.33 25.34 -39.51
N GLY A 76 13.35 25.34 -38.65
CA GLY A 76 13.33 25.92 -37.31
C GLY A 76 12.83 24.99 -36.20
N GLU A 77 12.41 23.75 -36.52
CA GLU A 77 12.05 22.75 -35.52
C GLU A 77 13.28 22.36 -34.69
N THR A 78 13.08 22.16 -33.38
CA THR A 78 14.11 21.61 -32.49
C THR A 78 13.78 20.18 -32.09
N VAL A 79 14.66 19.23 -32.43
CA VAL A 79 14.56 17.83 -31.98
C VAL A 79 15.44 17.62 -30.75
N CYS A 80 14.82 17.24 -29.64
CA CYS A 80 15.53 16.87 -28.41
C CYS A 80 15.98 15.40 -28.48
N VAL A 81 17.27 15.16 -28.29
CA VAL A 81 17.89 13.83 -28.33
C VAL A 81 18.39 13.43 -26.94
N ASN A 82 18.02 12.22 -26.50
CA ASN A 82 18.60 11.60 -25.31
C ASN A 82 19.56 10.47 -25.74
N LEU A 83 20.76 10.43 -25.15
CA LEU A 83 21.81 9.48 -25.53
C LEU A 83 22.03 8.44 -24.43
N TYR A 84 21.84 7.17 -24.77
CA TYR A 84 22.03 6.03 -23.87
C TYR A 84 23.22 5.19 -24.29
N LYS A 85 24.33 5.30 -23.56
CA LYS A 85 25.49 4.42 -23.75
C LYS A 85 25.38 3.19 -22.85
N ILE A 86 25.02 2.04 -23.41
CA ILE A 86 24.65 0.83 -22.66
C ILE A 86 25.62 -0.33 -22.92
N LYS A 87 26.12 -0.96 -21.85
CA LYS A 87 26.99 -2.13 -21.95
C LYS A 87 26.16 -3.38 -22.27
N ASN A 88 26.50 -4.09 -23.34
CA ASN A 88 25.86 -5.34 -23.77
C ASN A 88 24.32 -5.20 -23.89
N ASN A 89 23.59 -6.22 -23.45
CA ASN A 89 22.13 -6.32 -23.53
C ASN A 89 21.44 -5.79 -22.26
N GLN A 90 22.06 -4.85 -21.53
CA GLN A 90 21.40 -4.24 -20.38
C GLN A 90 20.15 -3.45 -20.82
N THR A 91 19.13 -3.45 -19.96
CA THR A 91 17.88 -2.71 -20.16
C THR A 91 18.07 -1.24 -19.85
N ILE A 92 17.43 -0.35 -20.63
CA ILE A 92 17.36 1.08 -20.29
C ILE A 92 16.59 1.23 -18.97
N GLN A 93 17.17 1.99 -18.03
CA GLN A 93 16.41 2.52 -16.90
C GLN A 93 16.06 3.97 -17.25
N PRO A 94 14.77 4.30 -17.45
CA PRO A 94 14.37 5.70 -17.47
C PRO A 94 14.77 6.35 -16.14
N LYS A 95 14.98 7.66 -16.15
CA LYS A 95 15.66 8.47 -15.12
C LYS A 95 15.43 7.99 -13.67
N ASN A 96 16.48 7.97 -12.83
CA ASN A 96 16.31 7.78 -11.39
C ASN A 96 15.70 9.05 -10.78
N LEU A 97 14.54 8.92 -10.14
CA LEU A 97 13.81 10.07 -9.61
C LEU A 97 13.98 10.18 -8.08
N GLY A 98 14.00 11.41 -7.57
CA GLY A 98 13.89 11.64 -6.14
C GLY A 98 12.46 11.42 -5.66
N ALA A 99 12.25 10.60 -4.63
CA ALA A 99 10.90 10.30 -4.12
C ALA A 99 10.15 11.55 -3.63
N LYS A 100 10.86 12.60 -3.21
CA LYS A 100 10.27 13.84 -2.68
C LYS A 100 9.88 14.91 -3.72
N SER A 101 10.10 14.67 -5.01
CA SER A 101 9.85 15.68 -6.06
C SER A 101 9.30 15.13 -7.37
N PHE A 102 9.15 13.81 -7.53
CA PHE A 102 8.76 13.22 -8.80
C PHE A 102 7.30 13.50 -9.20
N ILE A 103 6.38 13.61 -8.25
CA ILE A 103 4.96 13.89 -8.55
C ILE A 103 4.84 15.30 -9.10
N GLU A 104 5.40 16.29 -8.42
CA GLU A 104 5.39 17.67 -8.90
C GLU A 104 6.08 17.78 -10.27
N LYS A 105 7.26 17.18 -10.42
CA LYS A 105 8.09 17.31 -11.62
C LYS A 105 7.51 16.64 -12.86
N TYR A 106 6.89 15.47 -12.72
CA TYR A 106 6.45 14.66 -13.87
C TYR A 106 4.94 14.62 -14.04
N PHE A 107 4.18 14.72 -12.96
CA PHE A 107 2.72 14.72 -12.98
C PHE A 107 2.15 16.15 -12.91
N GLY A 108 3.00 17.17 -12.69
CA GLY A 108 2.56 18.56 -12.65
C GLY A 108 1.67 18.89 -11.46
N SER A 109 1.73 18.10 -10.37
CA SER A 109 0.83 18.24 -9.22
C SER A 109 1.59 18.51 -7.91
N PRO A 110 1.87 19.79 -7.59
CA PRO A 110 2.51 20.19 -6.33
C PRO A 110 1.69 19.78 -5.10
N ASN A 111 0.35 19.83 -5.19
CA ASN A 111 -0.53 19.45 -4.09
C ASN A 111 -0.39 17.97 -3.72
N LEU A 112 -0.41 17.09 -4.72
CA LEU A 112 -0.17 15.65 -4.48
C LEU A 112 1.25 15.39 -3.98
N GLN A 113 2.25 16.12 -4.47
CA GLN A 113 3.62 16.02 -3.95
C GLN A 113 3.70 16.41 -2.47
N GLY A 114 2.99 17.48 -2.07
CA GLY A 114 2.87 17.90 -0.67
C GLY A 114 2.24 16.82 0.20
N GLU A 115 1.11 16.26 -0.25
CA GLU A 115 0.41 15.18 0.46
C GLU A 115 1.28 13.91 0.60
N PHE A 116 2.01 13.54 -0.46
CA PHE A 116 2.96 12.44 -0.42
C PHE A 116 4.12 12.72 0.53
N ASN A 117 4.71 13.92 0.48
CA ASN A 117 5.86 14.30 1.30
C ASN A 117 5.52 14.30 2.80
N SER A 118 4.36 14.82 3.19
CA SER A 118 3.90 14.77 4.58
C SER A 118 3.78 13.34 5.10
N TYR A 119 3.24 12.42 4.29
CA TYR A 119 3.17 11.01 4.66
C TYR A 119 4.55 10.34 4.70
N PHE A 120 5.38 10.59 3.67
CA PHE A 120 6.74 10.07 3.57
C PHE A 120 7.57 10.41 4.81
N GLU A 121 7.51 11.65 5.29
CA GLU A 121 8.29 12.09 6.45
C GLU A 121 7.86 11.40 7.73
N SER A 122 6.55 11.21 7.91
CA SER A 122 6.01 10.47 9.05
C SER A 122 6.43 9.00 8.99
N ALA A 123 6.23 8.33 7.86
CA ALA A 123 6.58 6.91 7.67
C ALA A 123 8.08 6.66 7.78
N TYR A 124 8.92 7.53 7.21
CA TYR A 124 10.38 7.38 7.26
C TYR A 124 10.92 7.58 8.68
N ARG A 125 10.35 8.53 9.44
CA ARG A 125 10.67 8.67 10.86
C ARG A 125 10.23 7.43 11.66
N GLY A 126 9.07 6.85 11.33
CA GLY A 126 8.58 5.59 11.91
C GLY A 126 9.59 4.46 11.69
N PHE A 127 10.01 4.27 10.43
CA PHE A 127 11.06 3.32 10.05
C PHE A 127 12.36 3.53 10.84
N LEU A 128 12.90 4.74 10.87
CA LEU A 128 14.13 5.04 11.61
C LEU A 128 13.98 4.78 13.12
N SER A 129 12.85 5.17 13.71
CA SER A 129 12.62 4.96 15.15
C SER A 129 12.51 3.48 15.50
N ALA A 130 11.74 2.71 14.70
CA ALA A 130 11.54 1.29 14.93
C ALA A 130 12.83 0.49 14.77
N THR A 131 13.60 0.80 13.73
CA THR A 131 14.90 0.17 13.48
C THR A 131 15.93 0.55 14.54
N THR A 132 16.10 1.83 14.89
CA THR A 132 17.02 2.21 15.97
C THR A 132 16.61 1.58 17.32
N ALA A 133 15.32 1.47 17.63
CA ALA A 133 14.85 0.78 18.82
C ALA A 133 15.16 -0.73 18.82
N ALA A 134 15.16 -1.37 17.65
CA ALA A 134 15.48 -2.79 17.50
C ALA A 134 17.00 -3.07 17.59
N PHE A 135 17.84 -2.14 17.14
CA PHE A 135 19.28 -2.37 16.97
C PHE A 135 20.19 -1.54 17.90
N SER A 136 19.67 -0.55 18.63
CA SER A 136 20.47 0.28 19.55
C SER A 136 19.85 0.35 20.95
N GLU A 137 20.68 0.07 21.95
CA GLU A 137 20.36 0.28 23.37
C GLU A 137 20.26 1.77 23.74
N ASN A 138 20.81 2.66 22.90
CA ASN A 138 20.77 4.12 23.11
C ASN A 138 19.52 4.79 22.51
N PHE A 139 18.50 4.01 22.15
CA PHE A 139 17.29 4.57 21.55
C PHE A 139 16.60 5.60 22.46
N LYS A 140 16.35 6.78 21.91
CA LYS A 140 15.59 7.85 22.56
C LYS A 140 14.30 8.08 21.80
N LYS A 141 13.16 7.91 22.49
CA LYS A 141 11.82 8.07 21.90
C LYS A 141 11.59 9.45 21.25
N ASN A 142 12.22 10.49 21.79
CA ASN A 142 12.07 11.88 21.32
C ASN A 142 13.25 12.34 20.43
N ALA A 143 14.08 11.41 19.94
CA ALA A 143 15.19 11.74 19.05
C ALA A 143 14.69 12.40 17.75
N THR A 144 15.48 13.34 17.26
CA THR A 144 15.35 13.91 15.92
C THR A 144 15.72 12.88 14.85
N GLU A 145 15.26 13.07 13.61
CA GLU A 145 15.63 12.21 12.48
C GLU A 145 17.15 12.10 12.32
N ARG A 146 17.87 13.21 12.53
CA ARG A 146 19.33 13.26 12.47
C ARG A 146 19.97 12.36 13.51
N GLU A 147 19.53 12.45 14.77
CA GLU A 147 20.04 11.60 15.84
C GLU A 147 19.76 10.12 15.59
N LEU A 148 18.55 9.78 15.11
CA LEU A 148 18.21 8.40 14.75
C LEU A 148 19.11 7.87 13.64
N LYS A 149 19.34 8.66 12.58
CA LYS A 149 20.25 8.32 11.48
C LYS A 149 21.69 8.13 11.97
N ASP A 150 22.19 9.05 12.80
CA ASP A 150 23.57 9.00 13.28
C ASP A 150 23.80 7.78 14.18
N GLU A 151 22.81 7.37 14.95
CA GLU A 151 22.87 6.13 15.72
C GLU A 151 22.78 4.88 14.83
N LEU A 152 21.81 4.84 13.91
CA LEU A 152 21.62 3.69 13.02
C LEU A 152 22.83 3.45 12.12
N LYS A 153 23.54 4.50 11.69
CA LYS A 153 24.82 4.36 10.96
C LYS A 153 25.89 3.62 11.75
N LYS A 154 25.90 3.73 13.09
CA LYS A 154 26.89 3.04 13.93
C LYS A 154 26.53 1.58 14.13
N VAL A 155 25.25 1.30 14.44
CA VAL A 155 24.80 -0.05 14.83
C VAL A 155 24.36 -0.91 13.64
N CYS A 156 23.85 -0.32 12.56
CA CYS A 156 23.33 -1.01 11.39
C CYS A 156 23.63 -0.22 10.09
N PRO A 157 24.92 -0.13 9.67
CA PRO A 157 25.33 0.67 8.50
C PRO A 157 24.83 0.12 7.16
N LYS A 158 24.36 -1.13 7.09
CA LYS A 158 23.94 -1.82 5.87
C LYS A 158 22.63 -2.59 6.11
N PHE A 159 21.92 -2.89 5.04
CA PHE A 159 20.76 -3.79 5.11
C PHE A 159 21.22 -5.20 5.51
N VAL A 160 20.57 -5.73 6.54
CA VAL A 160 20.73 -7.10 7.05
C VAL A 160 19.35 -7.78 7.06
N PRO A 161 19.27 -9.12 7.05
CA PRO A 161 17.99 -9.84 7.00
C PRO A 161 16.98 -9.40 8.07
N GLU A 162 17.46 -9.10 9.28
CA GLU A 162 16.65 -8.65 10.42
C GLU A 162 16.01 -7.27 10.18
N LEU A 163 16.55 -6.48 9.25
CA LEU A 163 16.02 -5.17 8.87
C LEU A 163 14.99 -5.26 7.73
N GLU A 164 14.92 -6.39 7.02
CA GLU A 164 14.15 -6.49 5.79
C GLU A 164 12.63 -6.40 6.04
N GLU A 165 12.15 -6.82 7.21
CA GLU A 165 10.76 -6.63 7.61
C GLU A 165 10.40 -5.14 7.73
N PHE A 166 11.22 -4.36 8.43
CA PHE A 166 11.05 -2.91 8.57
C PHE A 166 11.16 -2.19 7.22
N ARG A 167 12.13 -2.60 6.39
CA ARG A 167 12.35 -2.04 5.07
C ARG A 167 11.16 -2.31 4.14
N SER A 168 10.70 -3.56 4.10
CA SER A 168 9.57 -3.98 3.27
C SER A 168 8.30 -3.26 3.68
N LYS A 169 8.06 -3.14 4.99
CA LYS A 169 6.96 -2.35 5.54
C LYS A 169 6.95 -0.92 5.04
N PHE A 170 8.07 -0.22 5.22
CA PHE A 170 8.18 1.17 4.82
C PHE A 170 7.99 1.36 3.31
N LEU A 171 8.58 0.48 2.49
CA LEU A 171 8.41 0.56 1.03
C LEU A 171 6.98 0.22 0.57
N TYR A 172 6.30 -0.68 1.28
CA TYR A 172 4.88 -0.99 1.09
C TYR A 172 4.00 0.23 1.37
N GLU A 173 4.20 0.90 2.50
CA GLU A 173 3.47 2.11 2.88
C GLU A 173 3.63 3.24 1.84
N LEU A 174 4.85 3.43 1.31
CA LEU A 174 5.08 4.40 0.24
C LEU A 174 4.36 4.02 -1.06
N ARG A 175 4.36 2.74 -1.43
CA ARG A 175 3.59 2.23 -2.59
C ARG A 175 2.11 2.55 -2.41
N GLU A 176 1.55 2.24 -1.25
CA GLU A 176 0.13 2.45 -0.96
C GLU A 176 -0.28 3.92 -1.02
N LYS A 177 0.50 4.78 -0.37
CA LYS A 177 0.23 6.21 -0.43
C LYS A 177 0.30 6.72 -1.87
N CYS A 178 1.32 6.32 -2.62
CA CYS A 178 1.48 6.72 -4.01
C CYS A 178 0.31 6.23 -4.89
N PHE A 179 -0.05 4.95 -4.78
CA PHE A 179 -1.16 4.36 -5.53
C PHE A 179 -2.49 5.07 -5.23
N GLY A 180 -2.80 5.31 -3.95
CA GLY A 180 -4.01 6.03 -3.54
C GLY A 180 -4.09 7.45 -4.10
N LEU A 181 -2.98 8.18 -4.14
CA LEU A 181 -2.91 9.51 -4.77
C LEU A 181 -3.13 9.42 -6.28
N PHE A 182 -2.58 8.40 -6.93
CA PHE A 182 -2.63 8.24 -8.38
C PHE A 182 -4.02 7.84 -8.88
N ILE A 183 -4.72 6.94 -8.18
CA ILE A 183 -6.11 6.61 -8.54
C ILE A 183 -7.04 7.81 -8.30
N LYS A 184 -6.78 8.63 -7.26
CA LYS A 184 -7.54 9.86 -7.00
C LYS A 184 -7.37 10.86 -8.15
N GLU A 185 -6.14 11.06 -8.59
CA GLU A 185 -5.82 11.94 -9.72
C GLU A 185 -6.42 11.42 -11.04
N TYR A 186 -6.30 10.11 -11.29
CA TYR A 186 -6.89 9.47 -12.47
C TYR A 186 -8.41 9.63 -12.52
N ASN A 187 -9.09 9.41 -11.40
CA ASN A 187 -10.55 9.52 -11.31
C ASN A 187 -11.06 10.97 -11.51
N GLN A 188 -10.19 11.97 -11.35
CA GLN A 188 -10.47 13.37 -11.66
C GLN A 188 -10.30 13.71 -13.15
N ALA A 189 -9.78 12.77 -13.94
CA ALA A 189 -9.51 12.93 -15.37
C ALA A 189 -8.64 14.17 -15.70
N SER A 190 -7.63 14.45 -14.87
CA SER A 190 -6.78 15.64 -15.01
C SER A 190 -5.78 15.57 -16.17
N GLY A 191 -5.52 14.39 -16.73
CA GLY A 191 -4.47 14.15 -17.73
C GLY A 191 -3.05 14.04 -17.16
N ALA A 192 -2.89 14.19 -15.85
CA ALA A 192 -1.59 14.20 -15.18
C ALA A 192 -0.86 12.85 -15.25
N ILE A 193 -1.61 11.73 -15.22
CA ILE A 193 -1.05 10.37 -15.28
C ILE A 193 -0.48 10.11 -16.68
N GLU A 194 -1.21 10.50 -17.71
CA GLU A 194 -0.84 10.41 -19.12
C GLU A 194 0.38 11.30 -19.42
N GLN A 195 0.38 12.54 -18.91
CA GLN A 195 1.51 13.45 -19.01
C GLN A 195 2.77 12.84 -18.36
N ALA A 196 2.64 12.30 -17.15
CA ALA A 196 3.76 11.69 -16.45
C ALA A 196 4.27 10.44 -17.14
N PHE A 197 3.36 9.60 -17.65
CA PHE A 197 3.72 8.43 -18.45
C PHE A 197 4.57 8.87 -19.66
N ASN A 198 4.11 9.87 -20.42
CA ASN A 198 4.83 10.41 -21.56
C ASN A 198 6.19 11.01 -21.19
N ALA A 199 6.26 11.79 -20.12
CA ALA A 199 7.49 12.42 -19.66
C ALA A 199 8.53 11.41 -19.15
N LEU A 200 8.07 10.35 -18.47
CA LEU A 200 8.95 9.32 -17.88
C LEU A 200 9.39 8.28 -18.89
N PHE A 201 8.54 7.92 -19.85
CA PHE A 201 8.92 7.07 -20.99
C PHE A 201 9.61 7.84 -22.11
N MET A 202 9.62 9.18 -22.04
CA MET A 202 10.24 10.06 -23.04
C MET A 202 9.69 9.78 -24.44
N THR A 203 8.38 9.53 -24.53
CA THR A 203 7.67 9.17 -25.77
C THR A 203 7.75 10.27 -26.83
N SER A 204 7.94 11.51 -26.41
CA SER A 204 8.11 12.69 -27.28
C SER A 204 9.57 13.03 -27.61
N SER A 205 10.54 12.23 -27.16
CA SER A 205 11.98 12.48 -27.40
C SER A 205 12.58 11.47 -28.36
N PHE A 206 13.58 11.90 -29.15
CA PHE A 206 14.38 10.98 -29.95
C PHE A 206 15.43 10.31 -29.06
N ASN A 207 15.21 9.06 -28.67
CA ASN A 207 16.08 8.33 -27.75
C ASN A 207 17.00 7.39 -28.54
N VAL A 208 18.31 7.59 -28.46
CA VAL A 208 19.30 6.78 -29.19
C VAL A 208 20.09 5.92 -28.23
N ILE A 209 20.08 4.61 -28.44
CA ILE A 209 20.86 3.64 -27.69
C ILE A 209 22.11 3.28 -28.48
N THR A 210 23.26 3.40 -27.83
CA THR A 210 24.54 2.91 -28.31
C THR A 210 24.97 1.72 -27.46
N ARG A 211 24.93 0.51 -28.02
CA ARG A 211 25.35 -0.72 -27.33
C ARG A 211 26.82 -1.00 -27.55
N TYR A 212 27.54 -1.31 -26.49
CA TYR A 212 28.98 -1.54 -26.53
C TYR A 212 29.46 -2.67 -25.61
N ASP A 213 30.65 -3.21 -25.90
CA ASP A 213 31.41 -4.08 -25.01
C ASP A 213 32.89 -3.68 -25.02
N GLY A 214 33.38 -3.15 -23.90
CA GLY A 214 34.70 -2.51 -23.87
C GLY A 214 34.75 -1.28 -24.79
N ASN A 215 35.56 -1.33 -25.83
CA ASN A 215 35.62 -0.31 -26.89
C ASN A 215 34.93 -0.75 -28.19
N VAL A 216 34.31 -1.94 -28.21
CA VAL A 216 33.69 -2.52 -29.40
C VAL A 216 32.23 -2.11 -29.48
N LEU A 217 31.83 -1.48 -30.60
CA LEU A 217 30.43 -1.20 -30.92
C LEU A 217 29.68 -2.52 -31.18
N LYS A 218 28.48 -2.64 -30.61
CA LYS A 218 27.56 -3.76 -30.87
C LYS A 218 26.36 -3.34 -31.73
N GLY A 219 25.97 -2.08 -31.66
CA GLY A 219 24.90 -1.53 -32.49
C GLY A 219 24.42 -0.18 -31.99
N VAL A 220 23.73 0.54 -32.86
CA VAL A 220 23.00 1.76 -32.53
C VAL A 220 21.54 1.54 -32.93
N GLU A 221 20.62 1.83 -32.01
CA GLU A 221 19.19 1.64 -32.22
C GLU A 221 18.39 2.82 -31.65
N GLU A 222 17.25 3.11 -32.25
CA GLU A 222 16.28 4.07 -31.69
C GLU A 222 15.43 3.35 -30.64
N PHE A 223 15.41 3.88 -29.42
CA PHE A 223 14.43 3.47 -28.43
C PHE A 223 13.12 4.23 -28.65
N ARG A 224 12.24 3.61 -29.43
CA ARG A 224 10.88 4.10 -29.61
C ARG A 224 9.90 3.16 -28.92
N VAL A 225 9.11 3.74 -28.03
CA VAL A 225 7.97 3.08 -27.41
C VAL A 225 6.79 3.35 -28.34
N ASP A 226 6.29 2.32 -29.01
CA ASP A 226 5.15 2.46 -29.91
C ASP A 226 3.87 2.52 -29.06
N VAL A 227 3.56 3.72 -28.55
CA VAL A 227 2.32 3.97 -27.82
C VAL A 227 1.33 4.58 -28.79
N HIS A 228 0.36 3.78 -29.22
CA HIS A 228 -0.65 4.18 -30.19
C HIS A 228 -1.68 5.11 -29.56
N GLU A 229 -2.02 4.90 -28.28
CA GLU A 229 -2.95 5.77 -27.54
C GLU A 229 -2.50 5.99 -26.09
N THR A 230 -1.88 7.14 -25.81
CA THR A 230 -1.51 7.55 -24.45
C THR A 230 -2.70 8.04 -23.62
N LYS A 231 -3.91 8.10 -24.20
CA LYS A 231 -5.14 8.57 -23.55
C LYS A 231 -5.80 7.54 -22.64
N ASN A 232 -5.40 6.26 -22.74
CA ASN A 232 -6.03 5.15 -22.03
C ASN A 232 -5.02 4.46 -21.12
N VAL A 233 -4.50 5.21 -20.14
CA VAL A 233 -3.62 4.63 -19.12
C VAL A 233 -4.41 3.87 -18.06
N SER A 234 -3.78 2.85 -17.48
CA SER A 234 -4.29 2.11 -16.33
C SER A 234 -3.25 2.06 -15.22
N ILE A 235 -3.70 2.07 -13.97
CA ILE A 235 -2.86 2.15 -12.79
C ILE A 235 -2.98 0.83 -12.05
N SER A 236 -1.86 0.28 -11.59
CA SER A 236 -1.82 -1.01 -10.90
C SER A 236 -0.79 -1.00 -9.78
N LYS A 237 -1.05 -1.75 -8.71
CA LYS A 237 -0.01 -2.09 -7.73
C LYS A 237 0.84 -3.25 -8.30
N VAL A 238 2.15 -3.24 -8.07
CA VAL A 238 3.05 -4.32 -8.53
C VAL A 238 4.00 -4.71 -7.40
N GLY A 239 3.79 -5.91 -6.86
CA GLY A 239 4.52 -6.40 -5.68
C GLY A 239 4.43 -5.43 -4.50
N MET A 240 5.46 -5.44 -3.66
CA MET A 240 5.44 -4.73 -2.37
C MET A 240 5.93 -3.28 -2.42
N ASN A 241 6.45 -2.79 -3.55
CA ASN A 241 7.15 -1.50 -3.57
C ASN A 241 7.02 -0.72 -4.88
N SER A 242 6.16 -1.16 -5.80
CA SER A 242 6.05 -0.54 -7.12
C SER A 242 4.61 -0.17 -7.49
N VAL A 243 4.47 0.99 -8.13
CA VAL A 243 3.23 1.40 -8.80
C VAL A 243 3.46 1.30 -10.31
N GLY A 244 2.55 0.64 -11.01
CA GLY A 244 2.55 0.46 -12.44
C GLY A 244 1.60 1.46 -13.13
N ILE A 245 2.04 2.06 -14.23
CA ILE A 245 1.19 2.81 -15.16
C ILE A 245 1.30 2.13 -16.52
N THR A 246 0.21 1.60 -17.05
CA THR A 246 0.19 0.85 -18.31
C THR A 246 -0.56 1.60 -19.39
N SER A 247 0.05 1.73 -20.55
CA SER A 247 -0.57 2.21 -21.79
C SER A 247 -0.27 1.18 -22.88
N ASP A 248 -1.28 0.78 -23.66
CA ASP A 248 -1.15 -0.26 -24.69
C ASP A 248 -0.47 -1.56 -24.16
N ASP A 249 0.65 -1.97 -24.76
CA ASP A 249 1.40 -3.16 -24.41
C ASP A 249 2.63 -2.88 -23.52
N ILE A 250 2.65 -1.73 -22.82
CA ILE A 250 3.80 -1.31 -22.01
C ILE A 250 3.37 -0.76 -20.64
N THR A 251 3.98 -1.28 -19.59
CA THR A 251 3.81 -0.85 -18.20
C THR A 251 5.08 -0.16 -17.69
N LEU A 252 4.97 1.13 -17.32
CA LEU A 252 5.95 1.86 -16.51
C LEU A 252 5.87 1.36 -15.07
N LEU A 253 6.98 0.91 -14.51
CA LEU A 253 7.06 0.54 -13.10
C LEU A 253 7.84 1.59 -12.33
N LEU A 254 7.20 2.18 -11.33
CA LEU A 254 7.77 3.16 -10.40
C LEU A 254 8.07 2.46 -9.07
N ARG A 255 9.32 2.02 -8.88
CA ARG A 255 9.75 1.22 -7.73
C ARG A 255 10.44 2.07 -6.66
N PHE A 256 9.88 2.11 -5.45
CA PHE A 256 10.53 2.70 -4.30
C PHE A 256 11.70 1.83 -3.82
N LYS A 257 12.87 2.43 -3.61
CA LYS A 257 14.03 1.76 -3.03
C LYS A 257 14.92 2.73 -2.26
N PHE A 258 15.60 2.21 -1.24
CA PHE A 258 16.74 2.88 -0.64
C PHE A 258 17.90 2.94 -1.63
N GLU A 259 18.72 3.99 -1.54
CA GLU A 259 19.88 4.12 -2.41
C GLU A 259 20.96 3.09 -2.13
N SER A 260 21.31 2.91 -0.85
CA SER A 260 22.46 2.08 -0.47
C SER A 260 22.41 1.55 0.96
N SER A 261 21.79 2.27 1.89
CA SER A 261 21.80 1.92 3.32
C SER A 261 20.50 2.32 4.03
N PRO A 262 20.28 1.86 5.27
CA PRO A 262 19.07 2.17 6.04
C PRO A 262 18.85 3.68 6.26
N THR A 263 19.94 4.46 6.34
CA THR A 263 19.86 5.92 6.53
C THR A 263 19.93 6.70 5.22
N SER A 264 20.00 6.01 4.09
CA SER A 264 20.08 6.65 2.78
C SER A 264 18.73 7.20 2.34
N SER A 265 18.77 8.12 1.38
CA SER A 265 17.56 8.65 0.75
C SER A 265 16.77 7.55 0.05
N ILE A 266 15.51 7.84 -0.23
CA ILE A 266 14.64 6.96 -1.01
C ILE A 266 14.57 7.51 -2.43
N LYS A 267 14.83 6.62 -3.40
CA LYS A 267 14.72 6.90 -4.83
C LYS A 267 13.58 6.10 -5.42
N LEU A 268 13.04 6.63 -6.52
CA LEU A 268 12.14 5.91 -7.39
C LEU A 268 12.95 5.40 -8.59
N ALA A 269 13.13 4.08 -8.66
CA ALA A 269 13.70 3.43 -9.82
C ALA A 269 12.59 3.19 -10.84
N THR A 270 12.77 3.69 -12.06
CA THR A 270 11.83 3.40 -13.13
C THR A 270 12.33 2.23 -13.98
N SER A 271 11.40 1.40 -14.45
CA SER A 271 11.66 0.30 -15.37
C SER A 271 10.40 0.05 -16.20
N TYR A 272 10.48 -0.81 -17.21
CA TYR A 272 9.33 -1.14 -18.03
C TYR A 272 9.17 -2.65 -18.20
N SER A 273 7.93 -3.07 -18.41
CA SER A 273 7.57 -4.46 -18.67
C SER A 273 6.39 -4.52 -19.62
N LYS A 274 6.22 -5.65 -20.31
CA LYS A 274 4.99 -5.91 -21.06
C LYS A 274 3.89 -6.36 -20.07
N PRO A 275 2.66 -5.84 -20.17
CA PRO A 275 1.57 -6.30 -19.34
C PRO A 275 1.30 -7.77 -19.62
N LYS A 276 0.94 -8.52 -18.58
CA LYS A 276 0.52 -9.90 -18.75
C LYS A 276 -0.80 -9.91 -19.52
N VAL A 277 -0.83 -10.64 -20.63
CA VAL A 277 -2.07 -10.91 -21.38
C VAL A 277 -3.08 -11.59 -20.44
N ASN A 278 -4.37 -11.28 -20.57
CA ASN A 278 -5.43 -11.83 -19.71
C ASN A 278 -5.37 -13.35 -19.58
N GLN A 279 -5.09 -14.07 -20.67
CA GLN A 279 -4.94 -15.54 -20.63
C GLN A 279 -3.81 -15.99 -19.69
N THR A 280 -2.71 -15.24 -19.62
CA THR A 280 -1.59 -15.52 -18.71
C THR A 280 -1.99 -15.30 -17.25
N ILE A 281 -2.84 -14.30 -16.98
CA ILE A 281 -3.38 -14.04 -15.64
C ILE A 281 -4.31 -15.19 -15.23
N VAL A 282 -5.27 -15.55 -16.09
CA VAL A 282 -6.20 -16.67 -15.85
C VAL A 282 -5.45 -17.97 -15.59
N ASN A 283 -4.48 -18.32 -16.44
CA ASN A 283 -3.66 -19.52 -16.26
C ASN A 283 -2.83 -19.46 -14.98
N GLY A 284 -2.32 -18.28 -14.61
CA GLY A 284 -1.63 -18.05 -13.34
C GLY A 284 -2.52 -18.31 -12.14
N ASN A 285 -3.73 -17.74 -12.15
CA ASN A 285 -4.74 -17.91 -11.11
C ASN A 285 -5.16 -19.38 -10.98
N LEU A 286 -5.40 -20.08 -12.09
CA LEU A 286 -5.71 -21.52 -12.07
C LEU A 286 -4.59 -22.35 -11.42
N ARG A 287 -3.31 -22.05 -11.71
CA ARG A 287 -2.17 -22.72 -11.06
C ARG A 287 -2.09 -22.42 -9.57
N ALA A 288 -2.31 -21.17 -9.17
CA ALA A 288 -2.35 -20.79 -7.75
C ALA A 288 -3.48 -21.51 -7.01
N LEU A 289 -4.68 -21.56 -7.60
CA LEU A 289 -5.82 -22.28 -7.06
C LEU A 289 -5.57 -23.81 -6.96
N SER A 290 -4.88 -24.40 -7.93
CA SER A 290 -4.47 -25.82 -7.85
C SER A 290 -3.56 -26.07 -6.65
N ARG A 291 -2.53 -25.24 -6.46
CA ARG A 291 -1.62 -25.33 -5.32
C ARG A 291 -2.32 -25.08 -3.98
N PHE A 292 -3.35 -24.24 -3.97
CA PHE A 292 -4.18 -24.04 -2.79
C PHE A 292 -5.04 -25.27 -2.47
N ASN A 293 -5.64 -25.88 -3.49
CA ASN A 293 -6.40 -27.13 -3.31
C ASN A 293 -5.51 -28.27 -2.79
N GLU A 294 -4.26 -28.36 -3.23
CA GLU A 294 -3.28 -29.29 -2.64
C GLU A 294 -3.02 -28.97 -1.16
N ALA A 295 -2.92 -27.69 -0.80
CA ALA A 295 -2.72 -27.26 0.59
C ALA A 295 -3.93 -27.59 1.48
N LEU A 296 -5.16 -27.58 0.94
CA LEU A 296 -6.37 -27.99 1.66
C LEU A 296 -6.35 -29.48 2.07
N SER A 297 -5.54 -30.32 1.44
CA SER A 297 -5.33 -31.73 1.82
C SER A 297 -4.13 -31.93 2.75
N GLY A 298 -3.60 -30.86 3.34
CA GLY A 298 -2.43 -30.86 4.21
C GLY A 298 -2.71 -31.36 5.63
N GLU A 299 -1.73 -31.16 6.52
CA GLU A 299 -1.84 -31.56 7.92
C GLU A 299 -2.80 -30.65 8.72
N PHE A 300 -3.74 -31.28 9.42
CA PHE A 300 -4.66 -30.63 10.35
C PHE A 300 -4.44 -31.11 11.79
N LYS A 301 -4.95 -30.34 12.74
CA LYS A 301 -4.97 -30.72 14.14
C LYS A 301 -5.98 -31.87 14.37
N PRO A 302 -5.70 -32.83 15.27
CA PRO A 302 -6.65 -33.89 15.62
C PRO A 302 -7.98 -33.33 16.15
N GLU A 303 -9.08 -34.01 15.80
CA GLU A 303 -10.42 -33.69 16.28
C GLU A 303 -10.51 -33.63 17.83
N GLY A 304 -11.41 -32.79 18.34
CA GLY A 304 -11.60 -32.58 19.77
C GLY A 304 -10.56 -31.69 20.45
N SER A 305 -9.48 -31.32 19.76
CA SER A 305 -8.53 -30.33 20.24
C SER A 305 -9.08 -28.91 20.16
N LYS A 306 -8.77 -28.06 21.15
CA LYS A 306 -9.11 -26.64 21.07
C LYS A 306 -8.34 -25.97 19.93
N ALA A 307 -9.06 -25.50 18.91
CA ALA A 307 -8.49 -24.74 17.80
C ALA A 307 -8.03 -23.35 18.25
N ASN A 308 -7.07 -22.78 17.52
CA ASN A 308 -6.60 -21.42 17.74
C ASN A 308 -7.50 -20.44 16.97
N PRO A 309 -8.23 -19.51 17.63
CA PRO A 309 -9.11 -18.55 16.96
C PRO A 309 -8.40 -17.69 15.91
N ASN A 310 -7.12 -17.36 16.12
CA ASN A 310 -6.33 -16.63 15.13
C ASN A 310 -6.05 -17.48 13.88
N ALA A 311 -5.81 -18.78 14.07
CA ALA A 311 -5.59 -19.70 12.95
C ALA A 311 -6.88 -19.89 12.13
N ILE A 312 -8.05 -19.96 12.79
CA ILE A 312 -9.36 -19.97 12.12
C ILE A 312 -9.53 -18.73 11.25
N GLY A 313 -9.26 -17.53 11.81
CA GLY A 313 -9.33 -16.27 11.07
C GLY A 313 -8.44 -16.28 9.83
N LYS A 314 -7.16 -16.62 9.99
CA LYS A 314 -6.19 -16.63 8.88
C LYS A 314 -6.46 -17.70 7.82
N CYS A 315 -6.96 -18.87 8.21
CA CYS A 315 -7.40 -19.88 7.24
C CYS A 315 -8.65 -19.38 6.49
N SER A 316 -9.60 -18.74 7.18
CA SER A 316 -10.78 -18.15 6.56
C SER A 316 -10.42 -17.04 5.57
N GLU A 317 -9.46 -16.17 5.88
CA GLU A 317 -8.96 -15.13 4.97
C GLU A 317 -8.41 -15.75 3.67
N ALA A 318 -7.55 -16.76 3.80
CA ALA A 318 -6.97 -17.45 2.64
C ALA A 318 -8.01 -18.20 1.79
N ILE A 319 -8.96 -18.88 2.43
CA ILE A 319 -10.07 -19.55 1.75
C ILE A 319 -10.93 -18.51 1.02
N PHE A 320 -11.29 -17.40 1.67
CA PHE A 320 -12.08 -16.31 1.08
C PHE A 320 -11.40 -15.72 -0.15
N TYR A 321 -10.11 -15.41 -0.05
CA TYR A 321 -9.29 -14.96 -1.17
C TYR A 321 -9.34 -15.93 -2.35
N SER A 322 -9.17 -17.24 -2.08
CA SER A 322 -9.23 -18.28 -3.13
C SER A 322 -10.60 -18.35 -3.82
N GLN A 323 -11.69 -18.15 -3.07
CA GLN A 323 -13.04 -18.20 -3.62
C GLN A 323 -13.35 -16.97 -4.48
N ILE A 324 -12.88 -15.77 -4.08
CA ILE A 324 -12.96 -14.57 -4.94
C ILE A 324 -12.26 -14.82 -6.28
N LEU A 325 -11.05 -15.41 -6.26
CA LEU A 325 -10.31 -15.73 -7.48
C LEU A 325 -11.00 -16.77 -8.37
N LYS A 326 -11.70 -17.75 -7.78
CA LYS A 326 -12.48 -18.74 -8.55
C LYS A 326 -13.60 -18.07 -9.33
N VAL A 327 -14.31 -17.11 -8.74
CA VAL A 327 -15.40 -16.39 -9.41
C VAL A 327 -14.91 -15.20 -10.27
N ASN A 328 -13.68 -14.70 -10.03
CA ASN A 328 -13.04 -13.63 -10.80
C ASN A 328 -11.66 -14.06 -11.35
N SER A 329 -11.65 -15.02 -12.27
CA SER A 329 -10.40 -15.64 -12.75
C SER A 329 -9.44 -14.68 -13.48
N SER A 330 -9.91 -13.51 -13.93
CA SER A 330 -9.09 -12.49 -14.60
C SER A 330 -8.47 -11.45 -13.65
N ALA A 331 -8.82 -11.47 -12.36
CA ALA A 331 -8.29 -10.51 -11.39
C ALA A 331 -6.77 -10.70 -11.22
N ARG A 332 -6.00 -9.59 -11.18
CA ARG A 332 -4.56 -9.64 -10.93
C ARG A 332 -4.29 -9.87 -9.44
N GLN A 333 -3.61 -10.97 -9.11
CA GLN A 333 -3.05 -11.15 -7.77
C GLN A 333 -1.79 -10.29 -7.61
N LEU A 334 -1.68 -9.56 -6.51
CA LEU A 334 -0.43 -8.85 -6.20
C LEU A 334 0.69 -9.79 -5.75
N ASP A 335 0.33 -10.86 -5.07
CA ASP A 335 1.21 -11.96 -4.69
C ASP A 335 0.42 -13.27 -4.80
N GLU A 336 0.80 -14.12 -5.74
CA GLU A 336 0.14 -15.39 -6.04
C GLU A 336 0.38 -16.50 -5.00
N ASN A 337 1.33 -16.30 -4.06
CA ASN A 337 1.68 -17.28 -3.03
C ASN A 337 1.12 -16.93 -1.66
N ASN A 338 0.87 -15.65 -1.38
CA ASN A 338 0.62 -15.16 -0.02
C ASN A 338 -0.54 -15.89 0.68
N PHE A 339 -1.67 -16.08 0.01
CA PHE A 339 -2.82 -16.81 0.60
C PHE A 339 -2.53 -18.31 0.81
N ILE A 340 -1.72 -18.93 -0.05
CA ILE A 340 -1.31 -20.33 0.08
C ILE A 340 -0.39 -20.50 1.28
N ASP A 341 0.62 -19.63 1.40
CA ASP A 341 1.60 -19.69 2.47
C ASP A 341 0.96 -19.35 3.83
N MET A 342 0.03 -18.38 3.85
CA MET A 342 -0.79 -18.09 5.02
C MET A 342 -1.58 -19.35 5.44
N PHE A 343 -2.29 -19.99 4.51
CA PHE A 343 -3.06 -21.18 4.84
C PHE A 343 -2.18 -22.32 5.37
N LYS A 344 -1.06 -22.62 4.72
CA LYS A 344 -0.12 -23.67 5.17
C LYS A 344 0.46 -23.39 6.55
N LYS A 345 0.72 -22.11 6.87
CA LYS A 345 1.24 -21.71 8.19
C LYS A 345 0.23 -21.94 9.32
N TYR A 346 -1.07 -21.72 9.05
CA TYR A 346 -2.09 -21.73 10.10
C TYR A 346 -2.94 -23.00 10.15
N SER A 347 -3.11 -23.73 9.04
CA SER A 347 -3.92 -24.96 8.95
C SER A 347 -3.58 -26.05 9.97
N PRO A 348 -2.30 -26.28 10.37
CA PRO A 348 -1.99 -27.27 11.40
C PRO A 348 -2.56 -26.93 12.80
N ASN A 349 -3.13 -25.74 12.98
CA ASN A 349 -3.70 -25.27 14.26
C ASN A 349 -5.25 -25.26 14.28
N ILE A 350 -5.89 -25.76 13.22
CA ILE A 350 -7.34 -25.97 13.13
C ILE A 350 -7.64 -27.43 12.78
N THR A 351 -8.88 -27.86 13.01
CA THR A 351 -9.35 -29.19 12.63
C THR A 351 -9.82 -29.23 11.17
N GLU A 352 -9.84 -30.43 10.58
CA GLU A 352 -10.35 -30.65 9.22
C GLU A 352 -11.83 -30.21 9.11
N ASN A 353 -12.68 -30.60 10.07
CA ASN A 353 -14.09 -30.18 10.13
C ASN A 353 -14.27 -28.65 10.13
N GLU A 354 -13.44 -27.92 10.89
CA GLU A 354 -13.47 -26.45 10.86
C GLU A 354 -13.10 -25.91 9.47
N CYS A 355 -12.08 -26.48 8.83
CA CYS A 355 -11.69 -26.11 7.48
C CYS A 355 -12.81 -26.37 6.47
N GLU A 356 -13.50 -27.50 6.54
CA GLU A 356 -14.65 -27.83 5.69
C GLU A 356 -15.81 -26.85 5.91
N TYR A 357 -16.18 -26.58 7.16
CA TYR A 357 -17.24 -25.64 7.51
C TYR A 357 -16.94 -24.21 7.01
N ILE A 358 -15.70 -23.75 7.19
CA ILE A 358 -15.26 -22.45 6.67
C ILE A 358 -15.34 -22.45 5.14
N THR A 359 -14.83 -23.48 4.48
CA THR A 359 -14.82 -23.60 3.02
C THR A 359 -16.23 -23.54 2.45
N LYS A 360 -17.13 -24.37 2.98
CA LYS A 360 -18.53 -24.40 2.56
C LYS A 360 -19.21 -23.05 2.76
N THR A 361 -19.02 -22.44 3.93
CA THR A 361 -19.69 -21.18 4.27
C THR A 361 -19.17 -20.01 3.41
N THR A 362 -17.88 -20.04 3.09
CA THR A 362 -17.21 -18.99 2.34
C THR A 362 -17.70 -18.89 0.89
N VAL A 363 -18.11 -19.99 0.26
CA VAL A 363 -18.66 -19.97 -1.10
C VAL A 363 -19.88 -19.03 -1.17
N GLY A 364 -20.88 -19.26 -0.32
CA GLY A 364 -22.08 -18.41 -0.28
C GLY A 364 -21.80 -16.98 0.18
N ALA A 365 -20.82 -16.79 1.09
CA ALA A 365 -20.42 -15.45 1.52
C ALA A 365 -19.77 -14.63 0.39
N VAL A 366 -18.98 -15.27 -0.48
CA VAL A 366 -18.39 -14.62 -1.66
C VAL A 366 -19.46 -14.28 -2.69
N ASP A 367 -20.42 -15.17 -2.95
CA ASP A 367 -21.53 -14.88 -3.86
C ASP A 367 -22.33 -13.66 -3.36
N GLY A 368 -22.68 -13.65 -2.07
CA GLY A 368 -23.33 -12.51 -1.44
C GLY A 368 -22.51 -11.22 -1.53
N LEU A 369 -21.18 -11.30 -1.41
CA LEU A 369 -20.28 -10.15 -1.57
C LEU A 369 -20.32 -9.63 -3.00
N MET A 370 -20.26 -10.50 -4.00
CA MET A 370 -20.34 -10.08 -5.41
C MET A 370 -21.68 -9.42 -5.72
N GLU A 371 -22.79 -9.95 -5.21
CA GLU A 371 -24.11 -9.31 -5.34
C GLU A 371 -24.18 -7.96 -4.62
N PHE A 372 -23.59 -7.86 -3.43
CA PHE A 372 -23.49 -6.60 -2.70
C PHE A 372 -22.71 -5.55 -3.50
N LEU A 373 -21.53 -5.90 -4.00
CA LEU A 373 -20.70 -4.99 -4.81
C LEU A 373 -21.41 -4.59 -6.10
N LYS A 374 -22.14 -5.51 -6.74
CA LYS A 374 -22.94 -5.22 -7.94
C LYS A 374 -24.07 -4.24 -7.65
N ARG A 375 -24.74 -4.36 -6.51
CA ARG A 375 -25.78 -3.39 -6.10
C ARG A 375 -25.18 -2.02 -5.76
N LYS A 376 -24.00 -1.99 -5.12
CA LYS A 376 -23.32 -0.76 -4.70
C LYS A 376 -22.75 0.03 -5.89
N HIS A 377 -22.10 -0.66 -6.82
CA HIS A 377 -21.31 -0.04 -7.89
C HIS A 377 -21.92 -0.19 -9.30
N GLY A 378 -22.95 -1.02 -9.46
CA GLY A 378 -23.44 -1.40 -10.79
C GLY A 378 -22.54 -2.43 -11.46
N GLU A 379 -22.32 -2.28 -12.76
CA GLU A 379 -21.40 -3.15 -13.50
C GLU A 379 -19.95 -2.74 -13.21
N TYR A 380 -19.11 -3.72 -12.86
CA TYR A 380 -17.72 -3.49 -12.54
C TYR A 380 -16.84 -4.63 -13.04
N THR A 381 -15.55 -4.36 -13.14
CA THR A 381 -14.53 -5.40 -13.31
C THR A 381 -13.53 -5.35 -12.16
N MET A 382 -13.06 -6.52 -11.72
CA MET A 382 -12.02 -6.60 -10.70
C MET A 382 -10.65 -6.48 -11.36
N ASP A 383 -9.94 -5.39 -11.12
CA ASP A 383 -8.61 -5.15 -11.67
C ASP A 383 -7.55 -5.97 -10.91
N SER A 384 -7.57 -5.89 -9.58
CA SER A 384 -6.64 -6.63 -8.74
C SER A 384 -7.22 -6.99 -7.37
N ILE A 385 -6.60 -7.97 -6.73
CA ILE A 385 -6.90 -8.43 -5.37
C ILE A 385 -5.60 -8.58 -4.57
N GLU A 386 -5.61 -8.06 -3.35
CA GLU A 386 -4.48 -8.09 -2.41
C GLU A 386 -4.93 -8.69 -1.07
N LEU A 387 -4.11 -9.57 -0.52
CA LEU A 387 -4.20 -9.99 0.87
C LEU A 387 -3.34 -9.02 1.68
N VAL A 388 -3.98 -8.17 2.47
CA VAL A 388 -3.33 -7.06 3.17
C VAL A 388 -2.49 -7.62 4.32
N PRO A 389 -1.16 -7.42 4.34
CA PRO A 389 -0.35 -8.09 5.36
C PRO A 389 -0.42 -7.38 6.71
N ASP A 390 -0.73 -8.12 7.77
CA ASP A 390 -0.86 -7.61 9.16
C ASP A 390 0.33 -6.76 9.62
N ALA A 391 1.56 -7.13 9.23
CA ALA A 391 2.79 -6.46 9.65
C ALA A 391 2.86 -4.99 9.19
N TYR A 392 2.11 -4.64 8.14
CA TYR A 392 2.26 -3.38 7.41
C TYR A 392 1.15 -2.36 7.72
N LEU A 393 0.22 -2.69 8.61
CA LEU A 393 -0.81 -1.76 9.08
C LEU A 393 -0.28 -0.87 10.22
N ASP A 394 0.30 0.27 9.88
CA ASP A 394 0.64 1.32 10.87
C ASP A 394 -0.61 2.07 11.36
N ASN A 395 -1.58 2.27 10.46
CA ASN A 395 -2.87 2.82 10.82
C ASN A 395 -3.72 1.75 11.51
N ARG A 396 -3.77 1.81 12.85
CA ARG A 396 -4.66 0.96 13.64
C ARG A 396 -6.13 1.09 13.29
N LEU A 397 -6.57 2.07 12.48
CA LEU A 397 -7.96 2.21 12.00
C LEU A 397 -8.20 1.52 10.64
N ASP A 398 -7.15 1.09 9.94
CA ASP A 398 -7.27 0.21 8.78
C ASP A 398 -7.46 -1.26 9.22
N THR A 399 -8.57 -1.88 8.83
CA THR A 399 -8.97 -3.26 9.19
C THR A 399 -8.96 -4.19 7.99
N ALA A 400 -8.55 -3.71 6.82
CA ALA A 400 -8.61 -4.53 5.63
C ALA A 400 -7.74 -5.78 5.81
N ASP A 401 -8.37 -6.94 5.64
CA ASP A 401 -7.69 -8.23 5.51
C ASP A 401 -7.50 -8.54 4.01
N ILE A 402 -8.47 -8.13 3.18
CA ILE A 402 -8.40 -8.16 1.71
C ILE A 402 -8.70 -6.77 1.16
N GLU A 403 -8.01 -6.37 0.09
CA GLU A 403 -8.39 -5.19 -0.69
C GLU A 403 -8.68 -5.58 -2.14
N LEU A 404 -9.83 -5.12 -2.64
CA LEU A 404 -10.22 -5.25 -4.03
C LEU A 404 -10.06 -3.90 -4.73
N ILE A 405 -9.43 -3.91 -5.90
CA ILE A 405 -9.40 -2.76 -6.80
C ILE A 405 -10.40 -3.03 -7.92
N LEU A 406 -11.47 -2.24 -7.96
CA LEU A 406 -12.53 -2.34 -8.95
C LEU A 406 -12.37 -1.24 -10.00
N LYS A 407 -12.80 -1.53 -11.23
CA LYS A 407 -13.07 -0.53 -12.25
C LYS A 407 -14.58 -0.41 -12.45
N VAL A 408 -15.10 0.79 -12.21
CA VAL A 408 -16.51 1.17 -12.33
C VAL A 408 -16.57 2.41 -13.21
N ASP A 409 -17.24 2.35 -14.36
CA ASP A 409 -17.34 3.48 -15.31
C ASP A 409 -15.98 4.17 -15.58
N ASN A 410 -14.95 3.37 -15.89
CA ASN A 410 -13.56 3.82 -16.09
C ASN A 410 -12.92 4.57 -14.90
N LYS A 411 -13.43 4.39 -13.69
CA LYS A 411 -12.82 4.89 -12.45
C LYS A 411 -12.37 3.74 -11.58
N TYR A 412 -11.29 3.96 -10.85
CA TYR A 412 -10.79 3.04 -9.86
C TYR A 412 -11.51 3.23 -8.53
N VAL A 413 -12.00 2.15 -7.95
CA VAL A 413 -12.56 2.13 -6.59
C VAL A 413 -11.78 1.11 -5.78
N SER A 414 -11.28 1.53 -4.61
CA SER A 414 -10.70 0.62 -3.62
C SER A 414 -11.79 0.19 -2.65
N GLU A 415 -11.97 -1.13 -2.52
CA GLU A 415 -12.88 -1.76 -1.57
C GLU A 415 -12.07 -2.54 -0.53
N PRO A 416 -11.73 -1.93 0.62
CA PRO A 416 -11.14 -2.63 1.74
C PRO A 416 -12.17 -3.52 2.43
N ILE A 417 -11.81 -4.77 2.68
CA ILE A 417 -12.68 -5.79 3.28
C ILE A 417 -12.01 -6.36 4.53
N SER A 418 -12.70 -6.28 5.67
CA SER A 418 -12.33 -7.03 6.87
C SER A 418 -13.13 -8.32 6.96
N LEU A 419 -12.45 -9.41 7.28
CA LEU A 419 -13.03 -10.74 7.38
C LEU A 419 -13.13 -11.16 8.85
N LYS A 420 -14.26 -11.73 9.22
CA LYS A 420 -14.50 -12.30 10.55
C LYS A 420 -15.00 -13.73 10.41
N ALA A 421 -14.27 -14.69 10.95
CA ALA A 421 -14.74 -16.07 11.09
C ALA A 421 -15.25 -16.32 12.51
N ILE A 422 -16.53 -16.63 12.65
CA ILE A 422 -17.21 -16.87 13.93
C ILE A 422 -17.90 -18.22 13.83
N ALA A 423 -17.88 -19.02 14.89
CA ALA A 423 -18.49 -20.36 14.84
C ALA A 423 -20.00 -20.25 14.57
N LYS A 424 -20.72 -19.65 15.52
CA LYS A 424 -22.18 -19.57 15.52
C LYS A 424 -22.66 -18.17 15.16
N ALA A 425 -23.81 -18.09 14.52
CA ALA A 425 -24.47 -16.85 14.17
C ALA A 425 -24.78 -16.01 15.42
N SER A 426 -24.16 -14.83 15.48
CA SER A 426 -24.45 -13.79 16.47
C SER A 426 -24.49 -12.45 15.75
N ASN A 427 -25.45 -11.61 16.10
CA ASN A 427 -25.48 -10.23 15.60
C ASN A 427 -24.53 -9.29 16.35
N GLU A 428 -23.62 -9.86 17.13
CA GLU A 428 -22.56 -9.16 17.85
C GLU A 428 -21.21 -9.60 17.26
N ILE A 429 -20.38 -8.63 16.88
CA ILE A 429 -19.03 -8.84 16.38
C ILE A 429 -18.03 -7.96 17.13
N ASN A 430 -16.81 -8.46 17.32
CA ASN A 430 -15.76 -7.66 17.93
C ASN A 430 -15.27 -6.60 16.94
N CYS A 431 -15.30 -5.34 17.39
CA CYS A 431 -14.68 -4.23 16.72
C CYS A 431 -13.22 -4.08 17.15
N LYS A 432 -12.60 -2.98 16.71
CA LYS A 432 -11.27 -2.60 17.19
C LYS A 432 -11.27 -2.40 18.68
N ASN A 433 -10.22 -2.90 19.33
CA ASN A 433 -10.00 -2.83 20.77
C ASN A 433 -8.94 -1.76 21.10
N PRO A 434 -9.31 -0.47 21.17
CA PRO A 434 -8.37 0.57 21.56
C PRO A 434 -7.81 0.32 22.97
N GLY A 435 -6.56 0.73 23.15
CA GLY A 435 -6.01 0.90 24.49
C GLY A 435 -6.82 1.96 25.23
N ILE A 436 -7.06 1.74 26.53
CA ILE A 436 -7.82 2.68 27.36
C ILE A 436 -7.22 4.10 27.34
N GLY A 437 -5.90 4.22 27.22
CA GLY A 437 -5.19 5.50 27.13
C GLY A 437 -5.26 6.20 25.78
N GLN A 438 -6.02 5.65 24.81
CA GLN A 438 -6.17 6.22 23.47
C GLN A 438 -7.63 6.45 23.08
N ILE A 439 -8.59 5.83 23.77
CA ILE A 439 -10.01 5.87 23.39
C ILE A 439 -10.58 7.29 23.45
N LEU A 440 -10.24 8.07 24.47
CA LEU A 440 -10.70 9.46 24.55
C LEU A 440 -9.75 10.40 23.78
N GLY A 441 -8.66 9.89 23.21
CA GLY A 441 -7.72 10.67 22.42
C GLY A 441 -8.24 11.05 21.02
N PRO A 442 -7.48 11.85 20.27
CA PRO A 442 -7.90 12.45 18.99
C PRO A 442 -8.19 11.45 17.88
N THR A 443 -7.69 10.22 17.98
CA THR A 443 -7.93 9.12 17.03
C THR A 443 -9.38 8.64 17.04
N TYR A 444 -10.01 8.63 18.22
CA TYR A 444 -11.38 8.18 18.40
C TYR A 444 -12.22 9.42 18.76
N PHE A 445 -12.57 9.62 20.03
CA PHE A 445 -13.52 10.67 20.43
C PHE A 445 -12.90 12.08 20.51
N GLY A 446 -11.60 12.25 20.76
CA GLY A 446 -11.00 13.59 20.91
C GLY A 446 -11.55 14.40 22.10
N LEU A 447 -11.66 13.72 23.24
CA LEU A 447 -12.14 14.21 24.55
C LEU A 447 -10.97 14.33 25.56
N ALA A 448 -11.28 14.50 26.84
CA ALA A 448 -10.31 14.77 27.90
C ALA A 448 -9.54 13.50 28.33
N GLN A 449 -8.57 13.10 27.50
CA GLN A 449 -7.71 11.93 27.77
C GLN A 449 -6.91 12.07 29.08
N ASP A 450 -6.52 13.29 29.46
CA ASP A 450 -5.77 13.54 30.70
C ASP A 450 -6.60 13.26 31.96
N GLU A 451 -7.91 13.53 31.92
CA GLU A 451 -8.82 13.19 33.03
C GLU A 451 -8.93 11.68 33.20
N LEU A 452 -9.05 10.93 32.09
CA LEU A 452 -9.04 9.47 32.13
C LEU A 452 -7.70 8.93 32.65
N ASN A 453 -6.57 9.55 32.27
CA ASN A 453 -5.25 9.17 32.77
C ASN A 453 -5.14 9.40 34.29
N ALA A 454 -5.71 10.49 34.81
CA ALA A 454 -5.76 10.75 36.24
C ALA A 454 -6.58 9.68 36.98
N VAL A 455 -7.77 9.32 36.47
CA VAL A 455 -8.61 8.25 37.03
C VAL A 455 -7.90 6.89 36.99
N LEU A 456 -7.19 6.58 35.90
CA LEU A 456 -6.41 5.35 35.79
C LEU A 456 -5.29 5.27 36.83
N ASN A 457 -4.56 6.37 37.06
CA ASN A 457 -3.47 6.43 38.03
C ASN A 457 -3.97 6.33 39.47
N ASP A 458 -5.09 6.98 39.78
CA ASP A 458 -5.73 6.89 41.09
C ASP A 458 -6.25 5.46 41.35
N ALA A 459 -7.01 4.88 40.40
CA ALA A 459 -7.51 3.51 40.50
C ALA A 459 -6.37 2.48 40.66
N LYS A 460 -5.24 2.70 39.97
CA LYS A 460 -4.03 1.89 40.14
C LYS A 460 -3.45 1.99 41.55
N SER A 461 -3.38 3.20 42.09
CA SER A 461 -2.87 3.45 43.45
C SER A 461 -3.78 2.83 44.51
N GLN A 462 -5.10 2.96 44.34
CA GLN A 462 -6.09 2.34 45.23
C GLN A 462 -6.07 0.81 45.16
N PHE A 463 -5.89 0.23 43.96
CA PHE A 463 -5.72 -1.21 43.77
C PHE A 463 -4.46 -1.73 44.47
N ALA A 464 -3.33 -1.04 44.31
CA ALA A 464 -2.08 -1.39 44.99
C ALA A 464 -2.20 -1.30 46.53
N GLY A 465 -3.02 -0.37 47.03
CA GLY A 465 -3.36 -0.22 48.43
C GLY A 465 -4.45 -1.16 48.95
N ASN A 466 -4.91 -2.15 48.16
CA ASN A 466 -6.02 -3.07 48.48
C ASN A 466 -7.35 -2.38 48.82
N LYS A 467 -7.57 -1.14 48.36
CA LYS A 467 -8.82 -0.38 48.55
C LYS A 467 -9.86 -0.66 47.48
N LEU A 468 -9.42 -1.00 46.27
CA LEU A 468 -10.27 -1.45 45.17
C LEU A 468 -9.83 -2.85 44.73
N ASP A 469 -10.81 -3.69 44.40
CA ASP A 469 -10.56 -4.97 43.73
C ASP A 469 -10.59 -4.79 42.20
N HIS A 470 -10.43 -5.89 41.45
CA HIS A 470 -10.46 -5.85 39.98
C HIS A 470 -11.76 -5.23 39.47
N ARG A 471 -12.90 -5.55 40.08
CA ARG A 471 -14.21 -5.09 39.61
C ARG A 471 -14.39 -3.60 39.88
N GLY A 472 -14.09 -3.13 41.08
CA GLY A 472 -14.20 -1.71 41.45
C GLY A 472 -13.32 -0.81 40.58
N VAL A 473 -12.13 -1.27 40.18
CA VAL A 473 -11.29 -0.54 39.21
C VAL A 473 -11.98 -0.40 37.86
N LEU A 474 -12.53 -1.49 37.31
CA LEU A 474 -13.18 -1.46 36.00
C LEU A 474 -14.44 -0.58 36.01
N GLU A 475 -15.23 -0.62 37.08
CA GLU A 475 -16.43 0.20 37.27
C GLU A 475 -16.06 1.69 37.37
N ALA A 476 -15.03 2.06 38.14
CA ALA A 476 -14.57 3.43 38.26
C ALA A 476 -14.11 4.03 36.91
N ILE A 477 -13.35 3.24 36.13
CA ILE A 477 -12.88 3.65 34.80
C ILE A 477 -14.05 3.75 33.82
N SER A 478 -14.95 2.75 33.79
CA SER A 478 -16.12 2.74 32.90
C SER A 478 -17.05 3.92 33.19
N LYS A 479 -17.26 4.24 34.47
CA LYS A 479 -18.07 5.38 34.89
C LYS A 479 -17.51 6.70 34.39
N ASN A 480 -16.19 6.93 34.52
CA ASN A 480 -15.57 8.15 33.99
C ASN A 480 -15.74 8.26 32.46
N ILE A 481 -15.52 7.16 31.74
CA ILE A 481 -15.73 7.13 30.29
C ILE A 481 -17.19 7.43 29.95
N GLY A 482 -18.15 6.79 30.63
CA GLY A 482 -19.57 7.02 30.44
C GLY A 482 -19.98 8.48 30.65
N VAL A 483 -19.52 9.12 31.72
CA VAL A 483 -19.79 10.53 32.01
C VAL A 483 -19.26 11.45 30.90
N GLN A 484 -18.01 11.25 30.48
CA GLN A 484 -17.41 12.06 29.42
C GLN A 484 -18.14 11.89 28.08
N LEU A 485 -18.53 10.65 27.74
CA LEU A 485 -19.25 10.36 26.51
C LEU A 485 -20.68 10.94 26.54
N VAL A 486 -21.39 10.86 27.66
CA VAL A 486 -22.72 11.49 27.82
C VAL A 486 -22.63 13.00 27.67
N GLN A 487 -21.64 13.65 28.32
CA GLN A 487 -21.45 15.09 28.19
C GLN A 487 -21.17 15.48 26.73
N ALA A 488 -20.27 14.76 26.07
CA ALA A 488 -19.94 15.01 24.68
C ALA A 488 -21.09 14.68 23.71
N ALA A 489 -21.97 13.73 24.02
CA ALA A 489 -23.16 13.47 23.21
C ALA A 489 -24.16 14.63 23.23
N ASN A 490 -24.22 15.37 24.35
CA ASN A 490 -25.08 16.55 24.48
C ASN A 490 -24.44 17.80 23.85
N ASP A 491 -23.15 18.00 24.04
CA ASP A 491 -22.49 19.28 23.71
C ASP A 491 -21.64 19.24 22.42
N GLN A 492 -21.19 18.05 22.01
CA GLN A 492 -20.15 17.85 20.99
C GLN A 492 -20.44 16.61 20.13
N GLN A 493 -21.67 16.47 19.63
CA GLN A 493 -22.14 15.25 18.98
C GLN A 493 -21.26 14.75 17.83
N GLU A 494 -20.66 15.66 17.04
CA GLU A 494 -19.72 15.33 15.96
C GLU A 494 -18.53 14.48 16.45
N LYS A 495 -18.05 14.71 17.69
CA LYS A 495 -16.97 13.93 18.29
C LYS A 495 -17.39 12.51 18.65
N ILE A 496 -18.64 12.33 19.08
CA ILE A 496 -19.20 11.01 19.38
C ILE A 496 -19.40 10.22 18.10
N ILE A 497 -19.96 10.85 17.06
CA ILE A 497 -20.13 10.26 15.73
C ILE A 497 -18.76 9.81 15.19
N LYS A 498 -17.78 10.71 15.15
CA LYS A 498 -16.40 10.40 14.71
C LYS A 498 -15.81 9.23 15.50
N GLY A 499 -16.01 9.19 16.82
CA GLY A 499 -15.49 8.10 17.64
C GLY A 499 -16.15 6.76 17.35
N ALA A 500 -17.47 6.75 17.12
CA ALA A 500 -18.20 5.55 16.70
C ALA A 500 -17.72 5.06 15.32
N GLU A 501 -17.59 5.95 14.34
CA GLU A 501 -17.04 5.65 13.01
C GLU A 501 -15.61 5.08 13.10
N SER A 502 -14.75 5.69 13.91
CA SER A 502 -13.38 5.19 14.15
C SER A 502 -13.36 3.79 14.77
N LEU A 503 -14.33 3.45 15.62
CA LEU A 503 -14.42 2.13 16.26
C LEU A 503 -14.89 1.04 15.28
N LEU A 504 -15.85 1.36 14.42
CA LEU A 504 -16.32 0.48 13.35
C LEU A 504 -15.22 0.29 12.29
N GLY A 505 -14.50 1.35 11.97
CA GLY A 505 -13.51 1.38 10.90
C GLY A 505 -14.15 1.69 9.54
N LYS A 506 -13.33 1.65 8.49
CA LYS A 506 -13.76 2.03 7.12
C LYS A 506 -13.95 0.85 6.17
N ALA A 507 -13.49 -0.34 6.56
CA ALA A 507 -13.58 -1.51 5.71
C ALA A 507 -15.01 -2.08 5.72
N LEU A 508 -15.45 -2.59 4.58
CA LEU A 508 -16.61 -3.47 4.51
C LEU A 508 -16.33 -4.72 5.37
N VAL A 509 -17.24 -5.11 6.25
CA VAL A 509 -17.04 -6.31 7.08
C VAL A 509 -17.82 -7.48 6.49
N VAL A 510 -17.14 -8.59 6.22
CA VAL A 510 -17.78 -9.86 5.88
C VAL A 510 -17.58 -10.84 7.02
N VAL A 511 -18.69 -11.33 7.55
CA VAL A 511 -18.72 -12.30 8.66
C VAL A 511 -19.14 -13.65 8.12
N VAL A 512 -18.32 -14.67 8.39
CA VAL A 512 -18.57 -16.08 8.05
C VAL A 512 -18.92 -16.81 9.35
N TYR A 513 -20.18 -17.23 9.47
CA TYR A 513 -20.67 -18.04 10.59
C TYR A 513 -20.57 -19.52 10.25
N TYR A 514 -19.37 -20.08 10.41
CA TYR A 514 -18.99 -21.30 9.71
C TYR A 514 -19.73 -22.56 10.18
N THR A 515 -20.18 -22.66 11.44
CA THR A 515 -20.95 -23.84 11.90
C THR A 515 -22.42 -23.76 11.52
N ASP A 516 -22.94 -22.55 11.33
CA ASP A 516 -24.36 -22.31 11.08
C ASP A 516 -24.66 -22.14 9.58
N ASN A 517 -23.63 -22.15 8.74
CA ASN A 517 -23.73 -21.97 7.28
C ASN A 517 -24.44 -20.65 6.92
N LYS A 518 -24.06 -19.57 7.61
CA LYS A 518 -24.60 -18.22 7.45
C LYS A 518 -23.48 -17.21 7.25
N TYR A 519 -23.84 -16.05 6.73
CA TYR A 519 -22.90 -14.94 6.59
C TYR A 519 -23.60 -13.60 6.82
N ALA A 520 -22.81 -12.54 6.99
CA ALA A 520 -23.29 -11.16 6.99
C ALA A 520 -22.32 -10.28 6.22
N ILE A 521 -22.85 -9.26 5.54
CA ILE A 521 -22.07 -8.23 4.86
C ILE A 521 -22.51 -6.91 5.44
N LEU A 522 -21.57 -6.21 6.08
CA LEU A 522 -21.84 -5.01 6.85
C LEU A 522 -21.01 -3.88 6.27
N GLU A 523 -21.68 -3.00 5.54
CA GLU A 523 -21.15 -1.68 5.24
C GLU A 523 -21.52 -0.75 6.40
N HIS A 524 -20.52 -0.07 6.94
CA HIS A 524 -20.73 0.92 7.98
C HIS A 524 -21.27 2.19 7.33
N ASP A 525 -22.53 2.49 7.60
CA ASP A 525 -23.17 3.69 7.09
C ASP A 525 -22.65 4.92 7.85
N PHE A 526 -21.96 5.81 7.14
CA PHE A 526 -21.45 7.07 7.69
C PHE A 526 -22.55 8.13 7.81
N SER A 527 -23.82 7.78 7.58
CA SER A 527 -24.97 8.67 7.81
C SER A 527 -25.45 8.71 9.27
N ILE A 528 -24.58 8.34 10.23
CA ILE A 528 -24.86 8.43 11.67
C ILE A 528 -25.13 9.89 12.04
N SER A 529 -26.41 10.26 12.12
CA SER A 529 -26.84 11.63 12.41
C SER A 529 -26.82 11.96 13.90
N LYS A 530 -27.06 10.95 14.75
CA LYS A 530 -27.10 11.08 16.21
C LYS A 530 -26.71 9.75 16.85
N VAL A 531 -25.82 9.82 17.83
CA VAL A 531 -25.47 8.73 18.74
C VAL A 531 -26.02 9.03 20.13
N GLU A 532 -26.67 8.05 20.73
CA GLU A 532 -27.12 8.07 22.11
C GLU A 532 -26.16 7.26 22.98
N VAL A 533 -25.92 7.74 24.20
CA VAL A 533 -24.93 7.14 25.11
C VAL A 533 -25.64 6.62 26.35
N TYR A 534 -25.49 5.32 26.58
CA TYR A 534 -26.06 4.58 27.70
C TYR A 534 -24.92 4.11 28.61
N PRO A 535 -24.51 4.92 29.61
CA PRO A 535 -23.49 4.52 30.57
C PRO A 535 -24.00 3.35 31.42
N GLU A 536 -23.07 2.53 31.91
CA GLU A 536 -23.37 1.38 32.79
C GLU A 536 -24.33 0.34 32.17
N SER A 537 -24.43 0.32 30.83
CA SER A 537 -25.29 -0.58 30.07
C SER A 537 -24.48 -1.49 29.14
N PRO A 538 -24.73 -2.82 29.12
CA PRO A 538 -25.69 -3.56 29.97
C PRO A 538 -25.15 -3.87 31.38
N SER A 539 -23.97 -3.37 31.75
CA SER A 539 -23.42 -3.54 33.10
C SER A 539 -22.51 -2.39 33.50
N LEU A 540 -22.21 -2.28 34.80
CA LEU A 540 -21.41 -1.21 35.40
C LEU A 540 -20.00 -1.03 34.80
N ILE A 541 -19.48 -2.02 34.07
CA ILE A 541 -18.17 -1.96 33.40
C ILE A 541 -18.27 -1.70 31.90
N GLN A 542 -19.45 -1.32 31.42
CA GLN A 542 -19.76 -1.09 30.01
C GLN A 542 -20.43 0.27 29.81
N THR A 543 -20.16 0.87 28.66
CA THR A 543 -20.93 2.00 28.13
C THR A 543 -21.37 1.63 26.71
N THR A 544 -22.64 1.81 26.41
CA THR A 544 -23.21 1.51 25.08
C THR A 544 -23.43 2.80 24.30
N LEU A 545 -22.98 2.82 23.05
CA LEU A 545 -23.32 3.83 22.05
C LEU A 545 -24.39 3.24 21.14
N SER A 546 -25.42 4.00 20.79
CA SER A 546 -26.55 3.50 20.01
C SER A 546 -27.01 4.51 18.98
N TRP A 547 -27.45 4.04 17.81
CA TRP A 547 -28.06 4.87 16.77
C TRP A 547 -29.11 4.08 16.00
N SER A 548 -29.82 4.74 15.07
CA SER A 548 -30.90 4.14 14.27
C SER A 548 -31.96 3.44 15.12
N ASP A 549 -32.57 4.14 16.07
CA ASP A 549 -33.60 3.61 16.97
C ASP A 549 -33.19 2.37 17.79
N ASN A 550 -31.89 2.26 18.12
CA ASN A 550 -31.26 1.12 18.82
C ASN A 550 -31.07 -0.16 18.00
N ASP A 551 -31.18 -0.07 16.68
CA ASP A 551 -30.87 -1.20 15.78
C ASP A 551 -29.37 -1.44 15.63
N GLU A 552 -28.55 -0.42 15.88
CA GLU A 552 -27.09 -0.48 15.80
C GLU A 552 -26.48 0.02 17.12
N GLU A 553 -25.63 -0.80 17.75
CA GLU A 553 -24.97 -0.47 19.02
C GLU A 553 -23.45 -0.73 18.98
N ILE A 554 -22.66 0.06 19.72
CA ILE A 554 -21.29 -0.29 20.09
C ILE A 554 -21.18 -0.36 21.61
N ARG A 555 -20.83 -1.54 22.11
CA ARG A 555 -20.58 -1.77 23.54
C ARG A 555 -19.11 -1.59 23.85
N LEU A 556 -18.79 -0.67 24.75
CA LEU A 556 -17.44 -0.38 25.23
C LEU A 556 -17.23 -1.02 26.60
N ARG A 557 -16.65 -2.22 26.65
CA ARG A 557 -16.41 -2.94 27.91
C ARG A 557 -14.99 -2.74 28.42
N VAL A 558 -14.85 -2.21 29.62
CA VAL A 558 -13.54 -2.11 30.29
C VAL A 558 -13.12 -3.49 30.81
N LYS A 559 -11.89 -3.91 30.51
CA LYS A 559 -11.32 -5.17 31.01
C LYS A 559 -9.83 -5.07 31.31
N PHE A 560 -9.36 -5.89 32.23
CA PHE A 560 -7.93 -6.16 32.40
C PHE A 560 -7.41 -7.11 31.31
N SER A 561 -6.15 -6.95 30.93
CA SER A 561 -5.47 -7.85 29.99
C SER A 561 -5.10 -9.21 30.60
N GLY A 562 -5.04 -9.30 31.93
CA GLY A 562 -4.77 -10.53 32.66
C GLY A 562 -5.72 -10.72 33.84
N SER A 563 -5.81 -11.95 34.32
CA SER A 563 -6.62 -12.30 35.50
C SER A 563 -6.10 -11.65 36.78
N GLN A 564 -6.97 -11.50 37.78
CA GLN A 564 -6.65 -10.99 39.12
C GLN A 564 -5.44 -11.65 39.79
N ARG A 565 -5.18 -12.94 39.54
CA ARG A 565 -3.98 -13.65 40.05
C ARG A 565 -2.65 -13.04 39.61
N LYS A 566 -2.66 -12.26 38.52
CA LYS A 566 -1.48 -11.54 38.00
C LYS A 566 -1.35 -10.12 38.58
N GLY A 567 -2.20 -9.74 39.54
CA GLY A 567 -2.23 -8.40 40.12
C GLY A 567 -2.72 -7.35 39.12
N TRP A 568 -2.09 -6.17 39.16
CA TRP A 568 -2.39 -5.09 38.21
C TRP A 568 -1.84 -5.45 36.83
N THR A 569 -2.71 -5.46 35.82
CA THR A 569 -2.31 -5.59 34.42
C THR A 569 -2.85 -4.42 33.61
N SER A 570 -2.44 -4.29 32.33
CA SER A 570 -2.96 -3.22 31.47
C SER A 570 -4.49 -3.28 31.35
N VAL A 571 -5.14 -2.14 31.46
CA VAL A 571 -6.59 -2.00 31.21
C VAL A 571 -6.82 -1.70 29.73
N LYS A 572 -7.81 -2.35 29.13
CA LYS A 572 -8.17 -2.24 27.70
C LYS A 572 -9.68 -2.13 27.55
N LEU A 573 -10.12 -1.64 26.39
CA LEU A 573 -11.51 -1.76 25.97
C LEU A 573 -11.69 -3.00 25.09
N ALA A 574 -12.75 -3.75 25.38
CA ALA A 574 -13.34 -4.70 24.43
C ALA A 574 -14.54 -4.01 23.79
N CYS A 575 -14.45 -3.75 22.49
CA CYS A 575 -15.52 -3.11 21.74
C CYS A 575 -16.27 -4.15 20.92
N ALA A 576 -17.59 -4.16 21.01
CA ALA A 576 -18.44 -5.04 20.22
C ALA A 576 -19.50 -4.22 19.48
N HIS A 577 -19.60 -4.41 18.17
CA HIS A 577 -20.67 -3.87 17.34
C HIS A 577 -21.81 -4.86 17.26
N ILE A 578 -23.01 -4.37 17.50
CA ILE A 578 -24.25 -5.11 17.41
C ILE A 578 -25.06 -4.49 16.29
N PHE A 579 -25.53 -5.34 15.39
CA PHE A 579 -26.24 -4.93 14.20
C PHE A 579 -27.59 -5.68 14.08
N PRO A 580 -28.47 -5.28 13.14
CA PRO A 580 -29.76 -5.95 12.95
C PRO A 580 -29.61 -7.41 12.54
N ARG A 581 -30.33 -8.31 13.22
CA ARG A 581 -30.31 -9.76 12.90
C ARG A 581 -30.74 -10.07 11.46
N SER A 582 -31.53 -9.21 10.83
CA SER A 582 -31.94 -9.33 9.43
C SER A 582 -30.76 -9.28 8.44
N LYS A 583 -29.61 -8.73 8.85
CA LYS A 583 -28.38 -8.72 8.04
C LYS A 583 -27.65 -10.08 8.04
N ILE A 584 -28.06 -11.03 8.87
CA ILE A 584 -27.52 -12.39 8.86
C ILE A 584 -28.30 -13.21 7.82
N LEU A 585 -27.60 -13.58 6.76
CA LEU A 585 -28.14 -14.27 5.59
C LEU A 585 -27.83 -15.78 5.67
N ASN A 586 -28.75 -16.59 5.16
CA ASN A 586 -28.49 -18.00 4.91
C ASN A 586 -27.74 -18.13 3.59
N ILE A 587 -26.91 -19.16 3.47
CA ILE A 587 -26.37 -19.54 2.17
C ILE A 587 -27.51 -20.13 1.32
N PRO A 588 -27.65 -19.70 0.05
CA PRO A 588 -28.64 -20.22 -0.89
C PRO A 588 -28.61 -21.74 -1.06
#